data_AF-A0A853JCN1-F1
#
_entry.id   AF-A0A853JCN1-F1
#
_cell.length_a   1.000
_cell.length_b   1.000
_cell.length_c   1.000
_cell.angle_alpha   90.00
_cell.angle_beta   90.00
_cell.angle_gamma   90.00
#
_symmetry.space_group_name_H-M   'P 1'
#
loop_
_entity.id
_entity.type
_entity.pdbx_description
1 polymer ?
#
loop_
_entity_poly.entity_id
_entity_poly.type
_entity_poly.pdbx_seq_one_letter_code
_entity_poly.pdbx_strand_id
1 'polypeptide(L)'
;MTPRKPYPTNVSDEEWAFAAPYLTLMTEQAPQRKYELRAMFNALRWMARAGAPWRLLPNDFPPWEAVYQQTQRWLQAGCFEAMVSDLRSILRVAQGKQGQPSAAIFDGRTLQSTCESGPRAGYDGYKRKKGSKVHMAVDTLGYLLAAQVTPANEQERAQVRSLAQDVQHVTGETVKLAFVDQGYTGEEPAEAAKEEGIDLQVVKLPEAKKGFVLLPRRWVVERSFGWINRFRRLARDYERLPETLAGLHFVVFTILMLGNAAAILQSS
;
A
#
# COMPACT_ATOMS: atom_id res chain seq x y z
N MET A 1 -9.98 -22.77 29.79
CA MET A 1 -10.59 -21.76 28.90
C MET A 1 -10.77 -22.39 27.54
N THR A 2 -11.98 -22.41 26.98
CA THR A 2 -12.22 -22.90 25.61
C THR A 2 -11.44 -22.01 24.64
N PRO A 3 -10.64 -22.57 23.70
CA PRO A 3 -9.95 -21.75 22.72
C PRO A 3 -10.97 -20.95 21.91
N ARG A 4 -10.76 -19.62 21.83
CA ARG A 4 -11.65 -18.72 21.10
C ARG A 4 -11.61 -19.07 19.62
N LYS A 5 -12.77 -18.98 18.96
CA LYS A 5 -12.86 -19.19 17.50
C LYS A 5 -12.04 -18.09 16.80
N PRO A 6 -11.06 -18.44 15.96
CA PRO A 6 -10.23 -17.45 15.27
C PRO A 6 -11.04 -16.67 14.22
N TYR A 7 -10.67 -15.42 13.99
CA TYR A 7 -11.21 -14.64 12.87
C TYR A 7 -10.63 -15.14 11.55
N PRO A 8 -11.38 -15.08 10.43
CA PRO A 8 -10.83 -15.37 9.10
C PRO A 8 -9.67 -14.46 8.68
N THR A 9 -9.52 -13.30 9.34
CA THR A 9 -8.41 -12.35 9.11
C THR A 9 -7.18 -12.66 9.93
N ASN A 10 -7.22 -13.65 10.84
CA ASN A 10 -6.06 -13.99 11.64
C ASN A 10 -4.90 -14.48 10.75
N VAL A 11 -3.69 -14.12 11.15
CA VAL A 11 -2.45 -14.54 10.51
C VAL A 11 -2.21 -16.03 10.77
N SER A 12 -1.84 -16.79 9.73
CA SER A 12 -1.44 -18.20 9.89
C SER A 12 -0.08 -18.30 10.60
N ASP A 13 0.36 -19.50 10.95
CA ASP A 13 1.67 -19.70 11.58
C ASP A 13 2.81 -19.38 10.61
N GLU A 14 2.66 -19.72 9.33
CA GLU A 14 3.63 -19.45 8.27
C GLU A 14 3.71 -17.96 7.95
N GLU A 15 2.55 -17.30 7.79
CA GLU A 15 2.52 -15.85 7.60
C GLU A 15 3.13 -15.13 8.81
N TRP A 16 2.89 -15.64 10.03
CA TRP A 16 3.44 -15.06 11.25
C TRP A 16 4.94 -15.25 11.37
N ALA A 17 5.47 -16.43 11.02
CA ALA A 17 6.90 -16.70 11.03
C ALA A 17 7.67 -15.70 10.16
N PHE A 18 7.10 -15.31 9.01
CA PHE A 18 7.66 -14.25 8.17
C PHE A 18 7.52 -12.85 8.79
N ALA A 19 6.34 -12.51 9.30
CA ALA A 19 6.05 -11.15 9.77
C ALA A 19 6.68 -10.80 11.13
N ALA A 20 6.85 -11.80 12.02
CA ALA A 20 7.27 -11.59 13.40
C ALA A 20 8.60 -10.84 13.57
N PRO A 21 9.67 -11.15 12.80
CA PRO A 21 10.94 -10.44 12.89
C PRO A 21 10.81 -8.92 12.64
N TYR A 22 10.01 -8.52 11.65
CA TYR A 22 9.78 -7.11 11.31
C TYR A 22 8.99 -6.37 12.38
N LEU A 23 8.02 -7.05 12.99
CA LEU A 23 7.11 -6.45 13.96
C LEU A 23 7.69 -6.41 15.39
N THR A 24 8.80 -7.13 15.63
CA THR A 24 9.45 -7.21 16.95
C THR A 24 10.47 -6.08 17.11
N LEU A 25 9.97 -4.87 17.39
CA LEU A 25 10.80 -3.67 17.59
C LEU A 25 11.43 -3.55 18.99
N MET A 26 11.09 -4.47 19.90
CA MET A 26 11.57 -4.44 21.29
C MET A 26 11.67 -5.86 21.84
N THR A 27 12.53 -6.03 22.84
CA THR A 27 12.71 -7.30 23.55
C THR A 27 11.43 -7.72 24.27
N GLU A 28 11.33 -9.01 24.58
CA GLU A 28 10.15 -9.57 25.25
C GLU A 28 9.94 -8.99 26.66
N GLN A 29 11.03 -8.64 27.34
CA GLN A 29 11.02 -8.09 28.70
C GLN A 29 10.66 -6.60 28.75
N ALA A 30 10.47 -5.95 27.60
CA ALA A 30 10.14 -4.54 27.56
C ALA A 30 8.76 -4.28 28.22
N PRO A 31 8.65 -3.36 29.20
CA PRO A 31 7.40 -3.11 29.94
C PRO A 31 6.26 -2.58 29.05
N GLN A 32 6.59 -2.10 27.85
CA GLN A 32 5.63 -1.68 26.82
C GLN A 32 4.95 -2.88 26.14
N ARG A 33 5.53 -4.08 26.19
CA ARG A 33 5.01 -5.30 25.55
C ARG A 33 4.02 -6.02 26.48
N LYS A 34 2.86 -5.39 26.68
CA LYS A 34 1.77 -5.94 27.53
C LYS A 34 0.89 -6.99 26.83
N TYR A 35 0.86 -6.98 25.50
CA TYR A 35 0.06 -7.91 24.71
C TYR A 35 0.93 -8.56 23.64
N GLU A 36 0.55 -9.78 23.26
CA GLU A 36 1.21 -10.52 22.18
C GLU A 36 1.17 -9.75 20.87
N LEU A 37 2.33 -9.62 20.21
CA LEU A 37 2.44 -8.92 18.93
C LEU A 37 1.57 -9.58 17.86
N ARG A 38 1.41 -10.90 17.89
CA ARG A 38 0.52 -11.64 17.00
C ARG A 38 -0.94 -11.22 17.19
N ALA A 39 -1.37 -11.02 18.43
CA ALA A 39 -2.72 -10.55 18.73
C ALA A 39 -2.94 -9.10 18.27
N MET A 40 -1.94 -8.23 18.47
CA MET A 40 -1.97 -6.85 17.95
C MET A 40 -2.01 -6.82 16.42
N PHE A 41 -1.24 -7.68 15.74
CA PHE A 41 -1.25 -7.77 14.27
C PHE A 41 -2.57 -8.34 13.75
N ASN A 42 -3.16 -9.34 14.41
CA ASN A 42 -4.49 -9.85 14.08
C ASN A 42 -5.57 -8.76 14.21
N ALA A 43 -5.50 -7.93 15.25
CA ALA A 43 -6.39 -6.79 15.41
C ALA A 43 -6.22 -5.77 14.28
N LEU A 44 -4.98 -5.47 13.87
CA LEU A 44 -4.71 -4.58 12.74
C LEU A 44 -5.23 -5.16 11.40
N ARG A 45 -5.04 -6.46 11.15
CA ARG A 45 -5.58 -7.16 9.96
C ARG A 45 -7.10 -7.07 9.92
N TRP A 46 -7.75 -7.30 11.07
CA TRP A 46 -9.20 -7.15 11.20
C TRP A 46 -9.63 -5.70 10.93
N MET A 47 -8.96 -4.72 11.51
CA MET A 47 -9.23 -3.29 11.30
C MET A 47 -9.11 -2.89 9.83
N ALA A 48 -8.04 -3.32 9.15
CA ALA A 48 -7.84 -3.06 7.72
C ALA A 48 -8.98 -3.65 6.88
N ARG A 49 -9.42 -4.87 7.19
CA ARG A 49 -10.48 -5.58 6.46
C ARG A 49 -11.87 -4.99 6.73
N ALA A 50 -12.23 -4.84 7.99
CA ALA A 50 -13.55 -4.41 8.43
C ALA A 50 -13.78 -2.90 8.20
N GLY A 51 -12.73 -2.09 8.29
CA GLY A 51 -12.82 -0.63 8.16
C GLY A 51 -13.60 0.04 9.29
N ALA A 52 -13.68 -0.61 10.45
CA ALA A 52 -14.40 -0.08 11.59
C ALA A 52 -13.70 1.17 12.19
N PRO A 53 -14.43 2.05 12.89
CA PRO A 53 -13.83 3.01 13.81
C PRO A 53 -13.03 2.29 14.90
N TRP A 54 -11.90 2.87 15.32
CA TRP A 54 -10.99 2.26 16.32
C TRP A 54 -11.70 1.87 17.62
N ARG A 55 -12.62 2.72 18.11
CA ARG A 55 -13.40 2.46 19.33
C ARG A 55 -14.40 1.29 19.22
N LEU A 56 -14.66 0.80 18.01
CA LEU A 56 -15.51 -0.37 17.75
C LEU A 56 -14.68 -1.64 17.52
N LEU A 57 -13.39 -1.63 17.85
CA LEU A 57 -12.58 -2.85 17.86
C LEU A 57 -13.24 -3.88 18.80
N PRO A 58 -13.43 -5.13 18.35
CA PRO A 58 -14.00 -6.19 19.19
C PRO A 58 -13.26 -6.37 20.52
N ASN A 59 -14.02 -6.62 21.59
CA ASN A 59 -13.51 -6.74 22.97
C ASN A 59 -12.63 -7.97 23.22
N ASP A 60 -12.54 -8.90 22.27
CA ASP A 60 -11.68 -10.07 22.35
C ASP A 60 -10.25 -9.81 21.82
N PHE A 61 -10.02 -8.69 21.15
CA PHE A 61 -8.69 -8.16 20.84
C PHE A 61 -8.10 -7.35 22.01
N PRO A 62 -6.78 -7.07 21.99
CA PRO A 62 -6.20 -6.06 22.87
C PRO A 62 -6.93 -4.71 22.75
N PRO A 63 -6.93 -3.86 23.81
CA PRO A 63 -7.60 -2.56 23.77
C PRO A 63 -7.18 -1.71 22.58
N TRP A 64 -8.14 -1.02 21.98
CA TRP A 64 -7.93 -0.30 20.72
C TRP A 64 -6.82 0.74 20.83
N GLU A 65 -6.62 1.36 22.01
CA GLU A 65 -5.55 2.32 22.26
C GLU A 65 -4.17 1.68 22.07
N ALA A 66 -4.00 0.47 22.61
CA ALA A 66 -2.75 -0.27 22.52
C ALA A 66 -2.50 -0.73 21.08
N VAL A 67 -3.52 -1.23 20.39
CA VAL A 67 -3.42 -1.64 18.99
C VAL A 67 -3.10 -0.44 18.09
N TYR A 68 -3.76 0.69 18.30
CA TYR A 68 -3.51 1.91 17.54
C TYR A 68 -2.08 2.43 17.76
N GLN A 69 -1.64 2.55 19.01
CA GLN A 69 -0.29 3.01 19.33
C GLN A 69 0.78 2.07 18.75
N GLN A 70 0.60 0.76 18.87
CA GLN A 70 1.55 -0.19 18.29
C GLN A 70 1.55 -0.13 16.75
N THR A 71 0.38 0.03 16.13
CA THR A 71 0.27 0.23 14.67
C THR A 71 1.07 1.46 14.25
N GLN A 72 0.90 2.59 14.94
CA GLN A 72 1.66 3.81 14.63
C GLN A 72 3.17 3.61 14.78
N ARG A 73 3.63 2.87 15.80
CA ARG A 73 5.06 2.53 15.95
C ARG A 73 5.58 1.69 14.78
N TRP A 74 4.83 0.69 14.35
CA TRP A 74 5.22 -0.14 13.20
C TRP A 74 5.24 0.65 11.88
N LEU A 75 4.26 1.54 11.67
CA LEU A 75 4.26 2.43 10.50
C LEU A 75 5.46 3.38 10.53
N GLN A 76 5.74 4.04 11.66
CA GLN A 76 6.87 4.97 11.80
C GLN A 76 8.23 4.28 11.66
N ALA A 77 8.33 3.01 12.05
CA ALA A 77 9.54 2.22 11.91
C ALA A 77 9.74 1.64 10.49
N GLY A 78 8.81 1.86 9.56
CA GLY A 78 8.91 1.34 8.19
C GLY A 78 8.75 -0.19 8.09
N CYS A 79 8.11 -0.84 9.08
CA CYS A 79 8.04 -2.30 9.16
C CYS A 79 7.35 -2.91 7.93
N PHE A 80 6.30 -2.26 7.42
CA PHE A 80 5.48 -2.80 6.33
C PHE A 80 6.09 -2.52 4.96
N GLU A 81 6.79 -1.41 4.81
CA GLU A 81 7.60 -1.07 3.66
C GLU A 81 8.72 -2.11 3.47
N ALA A 82 9.43 -2.45 4.56
CA ALA A 82 10.45 -3.50 4.56
C ALA A 82 9.85 -4.88 4.22
N MET A 83 8.74 -5.27 4.87
CA MET A 83 8.05 -6.53 4.56
C MET A 83 7.60 -6.61 3.10
N VAL A 84 7.01 -5.55 2.56
CA VAL A 84 6.58 -5.51 1.15
C VAL A 84 7.76 -5.63 0.21
N SER A 85 8.90 -4.99 0.51
CA SER A 85 10.11 -5.10 -0.30
C SER A 85 10.60 -6.55 -0.41
N ASP A 86 10.73 -7.24 0.73
CA ASP A 86 11.24 -8.61 0.77
C ASP A 86 10.24 -9.61 0.19
N LEU A 87 8.95 -9.48 0.53
CA LEU A 87 7.90 -10.30 -0.06
C LEU A 87 7.83 -10.11 -1.58
N ARG A 88 8.01 -8.88 -2.08
CA ARG A 88 8.04 -8.59 -3.52
C ARG A 88 9.18 -9.35 -4.18
N SER A 89 10.38 -9.29 -3.59
CA SER A 89 11.55 -10.02 -4.11
C SER A 89 11.29 -11.52 -4.18
N ILE A 90 10.79 -12.12 -3.08
CA ILE A 90 10.47 -13.56 -3.00
C ILE A 90 9.42 -13.96 -4.05
N LEU A 91 8.29 -13.23 -4.11
CA LEU A 91 7.20 -13.54 -5.03
C LEU A 91 7.61 -13.38 -6.50
N ARG A 92 8.51 -12.45 -6.80
CA ARG A 92 9.05 -12.24 -8.16
C ARG A 92 9.98 -13.37 -8.56
N VAL A 93 10.90 -13.77 -7.69
CA VAL A 93 11.83 -14.88 -7.94
C VAL A 93 11.07 -16.19 -8.14
N ALA A 94 10.04 -16.45 -7.32
CA ALA A 94 9.17 -17.61 -7.48
C ALA A 94 8.43 -17.65 -8.83
N GLN A 95 8.23 -16.50 -9.48
CA GLN A 95 7.65 -16.38 -10.83
C GLN A 95 8.71 -16.33 -11.95
N GLY A 96 9.97 -16.68 -11.65
CA GLY A 96 11.08 -16.68 -12.61
C GLY A 96 11.50 -15.27 -13.05
N LYS A 97 11.25 -14.24 -12.25
CA LYS A 97 11.68 -12.86 -12.50
C LYS A 97 12.82 -12.45 -11.57
N GLN A 98 13.53 -11.39 -11.93
CA GLN A 98 14.48 -10.73 -11.03
C GLN A 98 13.76 -10.17 -9.80
N GLY A 99 14.41 -10.28 -8.63
CA GLY A 99 13.85 -9.88 -7.34
C GLY A 99 13.46 -8.39 -7.31
N GLN A 100 14.30 -7.51 -7.86
CA GLN A 100 13.93 -6.11 -8.08
C GLN A 100 13.34 -5.90 -9.49
N PRO A 101 12.34 -5.03 -9.65
CA PRO A 101 11.74 -4.74 -10.94
C PRO A 101 12.59 -3.76 -11.77
N SER A 102 12.54 -3.91 -13.09
CA SER A 102 13.12 -2.95 -14.04
C SER A 102 12.12 -1.92 -14.55
N ALA A 103 10.83 -2.13 -14.29
CA ALA A 103 9.77 -1.22 -14.69
C ALA A 103 8.68 -1.11 -13.60
N ALA A 104 8.12 0.09 -13.49
CA ALA A 104 7.03 0.42 -12.58
C ALA A 104 5.82 0.99 -13.35
N ILE A 105 4.69 1.09 -12.67
CA ILE A 105 3.46 1.69 -13.17
C ILE A 105 3.00 2.68 -12.12
N PHE A 106 2.83 3.94 -12.51
CA PHE A 106 2.39 5.00 -11.62
C PHE A 106 0.94 5.34 -11.92
N ASP A 107 0.13 5.41 -10.89
CA ASP A 107 -1.27 5.80 -11.01
C ASP A 107 -1.79 6.44 -9.72
N GLY A 108 -2.80 7.26 -9.86
CA GLY A 108 -3.42 8.01 -8.77
C GLY A 108 -4.87 7.61 -8.55
N ARG A 109 -5.30 7.50 -7.29
CA ARG A 109 -6.73 7.41 -6.96
C ARG A 109 -7.15 8.49 -5.98
N THR A 110 -8.34 9.05 -6.20
CA THR A 110 -8.94 9.99 -5.25
C THR A 110 -9.85 9.23 -4.29
N LEU A 111 -9.57 9.31 -3.00
CA LEU A 111 -10.42 8.80 -1.93
C LEU A 111 -11.26 9.95 -1.37
N GLN A 112 -12.55 9.70 -1.15
CA GLN A 112 -13.40 10.67 -0.46
C GLN A 112 -13.00 10.72 1.02
N SER A 113 -12.72 11.92 1.52
CA SER A 113 -12.33 12.14 2.90
C SER A 113 -13.54 12.30 3.82
N THR A 114 -13.36 11.89 5.06
CA THR A 114 -14.28 12.18 6.16
C THR A 114 -13.87 13.48 6.87
N CYS A 115 -14.60 13.86 7.93
CA CYS A 115 -14.25 15.03 8.74
C CYS A 115 -12.87 14.90 9.42
N GLU A 116 -12.40 13.68 9.67
CA GLU A 116 -11.13 13.39 10.35
C GLU A 116 -9.90 13.90 9.57
N SER A 117 -9.95 13.86 8.23
CA SER A 117 -8.89 14.39 7.39
C SER A 117 -8.76 15.92 7.50
N GLY A 118 -9.82 16.60 7.95
CA GLY A 118 -9.82 18.03 8.27
C GLY A 118 -9.23 18.92 7.17
N PRO A 119 -8.17 19.71 7.48
CA PRO A 119 -7.60 20.69 6.54
C PRO A 119 -6.80 20.07 5.40
N ARG A 120 -6.36 18.79 5.50
CA ARG A 120 -5.55 18.16 4.44
C ARG A 120 -6.38 17.71 3.23
N ALA A 121 -7.70 17.64 3.37
CA ALA A 121 -8.56 17.19 2.29
C ALA A 121 -8.82 18.33 1.31
N GLY A 122 -8.43 18.12 0.05
CA GLY A 122 -8.62 19.06 -1.06
C GLY A 122 -9.95 18.83 -1.79
N TYR A 123 -10.46 19.85 -2.47
CA TYR A 123 -11.64 19.70 -3.32
C TYR A 123 -11.23 19.42 -4.77
N ASP A 124 -11.57 18.24 -5.28
CA ASP A 124 -11.39 17.86 -6.67
C ASP A 124 -12.57 18.38 -7.49
N GLY A 125 -12.32 19.40 -8.32
CA GLY A 125 -13.35 20.03 -9.15
C GLY A 125 -13.87 19.13 -10.28
N TYR A 126 -13.03 18.21 -10.78
CA TYR A 126 -13.40 17.26 -11.83
C TYR A 126 -14.30 16.16 -11.26
N LYS A 127 -13.91 15.57 -10.12
CA LYS A 127 -14.69 14.51 -9.46
C LYS A 127 -15.79 15.05 -8.54
N ARG A 128 -15.85 16.37 -8.32
CA ARG A 128 -16.78 17.08 -7.44
C ARG A 128 -16.83 16.49 -6.03
N LYS A 129 -15.67 16.16 -5.47
CA LYS A 129 -15.54 15.53 -4.15
C LYS A 129 -14.39 16.13 -3.35
N LYS A 130 -14.62 16.32 -2.04
CA LYS A 130 -13.55 16.63 -1.09
C LYS A 130 -12.85 15.33 -0.68
N GLY A 131 -11.53 15.29 -0.80
CA GLY A 131 -10.78 14.06 -0.69
C GLY A 131 -9.28 14.22 -0.58
N SER A 132 -8.63 13.07 -0.57
CA SER A 132 -7.18 12.95 -0.73
C SER A 132 -6.87 12.08 -1.93
N LYS A 133 -5.80 12.43 -2.63
CA LYS A 133 -5.30 11.66 -3.75
C LYS A 133 -4.15 10.80 -3.26
N VAL A 134 -4.23 9.51 -3.54
CA VAL A 134 -3.18 8.53 -3.26
C VAL A 134 -2.48 8.26 -4.58
N HIS A 135 -1.22 8.69 -4.69
CA HIS A 135 -0.33 8.38 -5.80
C HIS A 135 0.41 7.10 -5.45
N MET A 136 0.32 6.09 -6.30
CA MET A 136 0.92 4.79 -6.05
C MET A 136 1.80 4.38 -7.23
N ALA A 137 2.96 3.83 -6.90
CA ALA A 137 3.83 3.14 -7.82
C ALA A 137 3.79 1.65 -7.51
N VAL A 138 3.46 0.83 -8.51
CA VAL A 138 3.49 -0.63 -8.40
C VAL A 138 4.45 -1.22 -9.42
N ASP A 139 4.98 -2.40 -9.15
CA ASP A 139 5.78 -3.13 -10.12
C ASP A 139 4.92 -3.73 -11.25
N THR A 140 5.59 -4.34 -12.24
CA THR A 140 4.93 -5.07 -13.35
C THR A 140 3.99 -6.21 -12.94
N LEU A 141 4.05 -6.70 -11.70
CA LEU A 141 3.15 -7.72 -11.14
C LEU A 141 2.04 -7.12 -10.27
N GLY A 142 2.11 -5.82 -9.97
CA GLY A 142 1.16 -5.11 -9.13
C GLY A 142 1.52 -5.09 -7.65
N TYR A 143 2.77 -5.39 -7.28
CA TYR A 143 3.25 -5.24 -5.90
C TYR A 143 3.69 -3.80 -5.65
N LEU A 144 3.34 -3.26 -4.48
CA LEU A 144 3.59 -1.86 -4.13
C LEU A 144 5.11 -1.57 -4.05
N LEU A 145 5.49 -0.42 -4.60
CA LEU A 145 6.83 0.16 -4.50
C LEU A 145 6.80 1.38 -3.60
N ALA A 146 5.92 2.34 -3.90
CA ALA A 146 5.76 3.57 -3.16
C ALA A 146 4.30 4.03 -3.14
N ALA A 147 3.90 4.75 -2.09
CA ALA A 147 2.59 5.35 -1.95
C ALA A 147 2.68 6.71 -1.26
N GLN A 148 2.18 7.76 -1.90
CA GLN A 148 2.16 9.13 -1.39
C GLN A 148 0.73 9.66 -1.36
N VAL A 149 0.39 10.45 -0.33
CA VAL A 149 -0.96 11.01 -0.17
C VAL A 149 -0.90 12.52 -0.17
N THR A 150 -1.63 13.14 -1.09
CA THR A 150 -1.77 14.59 -1.21
C THR A 150 -3.23 15.03 -1.08
N PRO A 151 -3.52 16.32 -0.84
CA PRO A 151 -4.85 16.88 -1.05
C PRO A 151 -5.37 16.61 -2.47
N ALA A 152 -6.67 16.42 -2.65
CA ALA A 152 -7.22 16.04 -3.97
C ALA A 152 -7.19 17.14 -5.04
N ASN A 153 -6.92 18.40 -4.67
CA ASN A 153 -6.70 19.52 -5.60
C ASN A 153 -5.26 19.60 -6.12
N GLU A 154 -4.33 18.83 -5.53
CA GLU A 154 -2.95 18.76 -6.02
C GLU A 154 -2.86 18.04 -7.36
N GLN A 155 -1.98 18.54 -8.22
CA GLN A 155 -1.74 17.95 -9.54
C GLN A 155 -0.78 16.75 -9.42
N GLU A 156 -1.11 15.68 -10.14
CA GLU A 156 -0.30 14.45 -10.19
C GLU A 156 1.12 14.69 -10.71
N ARG A 157 1.28 15.63 -11.64
CA ARG A 157 2.56 15.97 -12.28
C ARG A 157 3.60 16.46 -11.27
N ALA A 158 3.18 17.21 -10.25
CA ALA A 158 4.07 17.74 -9.22
C ALA A 158 4.64 16.66 -8.30
N GLN A 159 4.02 15.47 -8.26
CA GLN A 159 4.42 14.37 -7.37
C GLN A 159 5.28 13.33 -8.07
N VAL A 160 5.43 13.40 -9.40
CA VAL A 160 6.19 12.42 -10.20
C VAL A 160 7.64 12.31 -9.73
N ARG A 161 8.30 13.46 -9.50
CA ARG A 161 9.70 13.49 -9.03
C ARG A 161 9.84 12.74 -7.70
N SER A 162 9.02 13.12 -6.72
CA SER A 162 9.04 12.55 -5.38
C SER A 162 8.74 11.04 -5.41
N LEU A 163 7.74 10.62 -6.20
CA LEU A 163 7.39 9.22 -6.34
C LEU A 163 8.49 8.42 -7.06
N ALA A 164 9.15 9.00 -8.06
CA ALA A 164 10.29 8.40 -8.75
C ALA A 164 11.49 8.21 -7.80
N GLN A 165 11.78 9.20 -6.95
CA GLN A 165 12.81 9.13 -5.92
C GLN A 165 12.55 7.98 -4.94
N ASP A 166 11.32 7.89 -4.41
CA ASP A 166 10.92 6.81 -3.51
C ASP A 166 11.09 5.44 -4.19
N VAL A 167 10.67 5.32 -5.46
CA VAL A 167 10.82 4.09 -6.24
C VAL A 167 12.28 3.70 -6.44
N GLN A 168 13.17 4.64 -6.78
CA GLN A 168 14.59 4.34 -6.93
C GLN A 168 15.23 3.96 -5.59
N HIS A 169 14.87 4.65 -4.51
CA HIS A 169 15.36 4.34 -3.18
C HIS A 169 15.02 2.90 -2.77
N VAL A 170 13.76 2.48 -2.93
CA VAL A 170 13.32 1.12 -2.52
C VAL A 170 13.74 0.01 -3.48
N THR A 171 14.12 0.33 -4.71
CA THR A 171 14.54 -0.66 -5.71
C THR A 171 16.05 -0.72 -5.91
N GLY A 172 16.82 0.21 -5.34
CA GLY A 172 18.26 0.32 -5.60
C GLY A 172 18.55 0.73 -7.04
N GLU A 173 17.78 1.68 -7.56
CA GLU A 173 17.93 2.28 -8.90
C GLU A 173 17.70 1.32 -10.09
N THR A 174 17.08 0.16 -9.87
CA THR A 174 16.88 -0.85 -10.93
C THR A 174 15.77 -0.47 -11.90
N VAL A 175 14.84 0.39 -11.50
CA VAL A 175 13.72 0.81 -12.34
C VAL A 175 14.22 1.83 -13.35
N LYS A 176 14.07 1.50 -14.65
CA LYS A 176 14.45 2.38 -15.76
C LYS A 176 13.27 2.90 -16.56
N LEU A 177 12.09 2.31 -16.35
CA LEU A 177 10.89 2.62 -17.11
C LEU A 177 9.67 2.70 -16.19
N ALA A 178 8.88 3.76 -16.30
CA ALA A 178 7.57 3.85 -15.65
C ALA A 178 6.45 4.11 -16.66
N PHE A 179 5.39 3.31 -16.55
CA PHE A 179 4.17 3.51 -17.33
C PHE A 179 3.23 4.43 -16.56
N VAL A 180 2.74 5.49 -17.23
CA VAL A 180 1.81 6.48 -16.66
C VAL A 180 0.61 6.66 -17.58
N ASP A 181 -0.48 7.21 -17.03
CA ASP A 181 -1.65 7.58 -17.82
C ASP A 181 -1.49 8.94 -18.51
N GLN A 182 -2.49 9.33 -19.32
CA GLN A 182 -2.49 10.61 -20.03
C GLN A 182 -2.53 11.84 -19.09
N GLY A 183 -2.95 11.70 -17.82
CA GLY A 183 -2.92 12.77 -16.84
C GLY A 183 -1.50 13.28 -16.55
N TYR A 184 -0.51 12.39 -16.69
CA TYR A 184 0.92 12.67 -16.54
C TYR A 184 1.59 13.22 -17.81
N THR A 185 0.83 13.59 -18.86
CA THR A 185 1.40 14.18 -20.08
C THR A 185 2.01 15.56 -19.77
N GLY A 186 3.27 15.77 -20.17
CA GLY A 186 3.97 17.05 -20.12
C GLY A 186 5.50 16.86 -20.17
N GLU A 187 6.24 17.90 -20.56
CA GLU A 187 7.71 17.87 -20.57
C GLU A 187 8.27 17.84 -19.14
N GLU A 188 7.75 18.69 -18.25
CA GLU A 188 8.17 18.77 -16.85
C GLU A 188 8.13 17.42 -16.08
N PRO A 189 7.03 16.64 -16.06
CA PRO A 189 7.03 15.34 -15.38
C PRO A 189 7.97 14.31 -16.04
N ALA A 190 8.13 14.36 -17.36
CA ALA A 190 9.04 13.46 -18.08
C ALA A 190 10.51 13.78 -17.76
N GLU A 191 10.88 15.06 -17.74
CA GLU A 191 12.21 15.51 -17.34
C GLU A 191 12.49 15.18 -15.87
N ALA A 192 11.53 15.45 -14.98
CA ALA A 192 11.68 15.17 -13.55
C ALA A 192 11.92 13.69 -13.26
N ALA A 193 11.19 12.78 -13.93
CA ALA A 193 11.44 11.34 -13.79
C ALA A 193 12.78 10.91 -14.41
N LYS A 194 13.15 11.53 -15.54
CA LYS A 194 14.41 11.25 -16.25
C LYS A 194 15.63 11.67 -15.43
N GLU A 195 15.55 12.77 -14.68
CA GLU A 195 16.58 13.18 -13.71
C GLU A 195 16.80 12.12 -12.62
N GLU A 196 15.75 11.40 -12.24
CA GLU A 196 15.80 10.25 -11.32
C GLU A 196 16.12 8.92 -12.03
N GLY A 197 16.49 8.96 -13.32
CA GLY A 197 16.88 7.79 -14.10
C GLY A 197 15.72 6.90 -14.57
N ILE A 198 14.49 7.40 -14.57
CA ILE A 198 13.29 6.70 -15.03
C ILE A 198 12.74 7.36 -16.31
N ASP A 199 12.62 6.58 -17.39
CA ASP A 199 11.90 7.00 -18.59
C ASP A 199 10.38 6.88 -18.39
N LEU A 200 9.60 7.94 -18.66
CA LEU A 200 8.15 7.89 -18.58
C LEU A 200 7.53 7.53 -19.93
N GLN A 201 6.79 6.43 -19.96
CA GLN A 201 5.96 6.07 -21.10
C GLN A 201 4.49 6.33 -20.80
N VAL A 202 3.96 7.36 -21.47
CA VAL A 202 2.54 7.71 -21.42
C VAL A 202 1.74 6.72 -22.28
N VAL A 203 0.92 5.89 -21.63
CA VAL A 203 0.07 4.92 -22.32
C VAL A 203 -1.23 5.62 -22.75
N LYS A 204 -1.33 5.95 -24.05
CA LYS A 204 -2.53 6.58 -24.64
C LYS A 204 -3.62 5.55 -24.94
N LEU A 205 -4.89 5.94 -24.76
CA LEU A 205 -6.02 5.21 -25.33
C LEU A 205 -5.93 5.28 -26.87
N PRO A 206 -6.01 4.15 -27.60
CA PRO A 206 -6.14 4.20 -29.06
C PRO A 206 -7.45 4.91 -29.42
N GLU A 207 -7.38 5.85 -30.38
CA GLU A 207 -8.42 6.87 -30.63
C GLU A 207 -9.81 6.33 -31.04
N ALA A 208 -9.95 5.04 -31.38
CA ALA A 208 -11.26 4.46 -31.64
C ALA A 208 -11.24 2.92 -31.60
N LYS A 209 -11.96 2.30 -30.65
CA LYS A 209 -12.81 1.10 -30.87
C LYS A 209 -13.92 1.07 -29.82
N LYS A 210 -15.17 0.84 -30.25
CA LYS A 210 -16.29 0.54 -29.33
C LYS A 210 -15.95 -0.68 -28.48
N GLY A 211 -15.91 -0.53 -27.16
CA GLY A 211 -15.64 -1.60 -26.20
C GLY A 211 -14.47 -1.30 -25.26
N PHE A 212 -14.27 -2.15 -24.25
CA PHE A 212 -13.12 -2.08 -23.36
C PHE A 212 -11.85 -2.50 -24.11
N VAL A 213 -10.90 -1.59 -24.27
CA VAL A 213 -9.59 -1.90 -24.87
C VAL A 213 -8.59 -2.11 -23.74
N LEU A 214 -8.06 -3.33 -23.63
CA LEU A 214 -7.00 -3.65 -22.68
C LEU A 214 -5.72 -2.93 -23.10
N LEU A 215 -5.36 -1.86 -22.38
CA LEU A 215 -4.09 -1.18 -22.54
C LEU A 215 -2.97 -2.04 -21.93
N PRO A 216 -1.85 -2.29 -22.66
CA PRO A 216 -0.75 -3.07 -22.12
C PRO A 216 -0.28 -2.50 -20.78
N ARG A 217 -0.27 -3.35 -19.74
CA ARG A 217 0.27 -3.09 -18.40
C ARG A 217 -0.47 -2.05 -17.53
N ARG A 218 -1.33 -1.17 -18.06
CA ARG A 218 -2.13 -0.24 -17.24
C ARG A 218 -3.10 -0.95 -16.29
N TRP A 219 -3.70 -2.05 -16.72
CA TRP A 219 -4.66 -2.81 -15.90
C TRP A 219 -4.06 -3.38 -14.59
N VAL A 220 -2.72 -3.44 -14.46
CA VAL A 220 -2.06 -4.05 -13.30
C VAL A 220 -2.24 -3.17 -12.06
N VAL A 221 -2.06 -1.85 -12.17
CA VAL A 221 -2.27 -0.93 -11.03
C VAL A 221 -3.76 -0.78 -10.71
N GLU A 222 -4.63 -0.74 -11.73
CA GLU A 222 -6.08 -0.76 -11.55
C GLU A 222 -6.57 -2.03 -10.84
N ARG A 223 -6.01 -3.19 -11.19
CA ARG A 223 -6.25 -4.45 -10.47
C ARG A 223 -5.78 -4.35 -9.02
N SER A 224 -4.61 -3.74 -8.79
CA SER A 224 -4.06 -3.55 -7.45
C SER A 224 -5.01 -2.70 -6.59
N PHE A 225 -5.57 -1.62 -7.16
CA PHE A 225 -6.66 -0.87 -6.54
C PHE A 225 -7.91 -1.74 -6.30
N GLY A 226 -8.27 -2.61 -7.24
CA GLY A 226 -9.36 -3.58 -7.09
C GLY A 226 -9.16 -4.54 -5.90
N TRP A 227 -7.93 -4.99 -5.65
CA TRP A 227 -7.61 -5.80 -4.47
C TRP A 227 -7.73 -4.99 -3.18
N ILE A 228 -7.23 -3.76 -3.17
CA ILE A 228 -7.31 -2.84 -2.03
C ILE A 228 -8.77 -2.51 -1.67
N ASN A 229 -9.67 -2.43 -2.65
CA ASN A 229 -11.09 -2.14 -2.40
C ASN A 229 -11.80 -3.22 -1.54
N ARG A 230 -11.20 -4.41 -1.37
CA ARG A 230 -11.69 -5.44 -0.45
C ARG A 230 -11.38 -5.12 1.02
N PHE A 231 -10.54 -4.12 1.28
CA PHE A 231 -10.16 -3.64 2.61
C PHE A 231 -10.91 -2.35 2.89
N ARG A 232 -12.00 -2.45 3.66
CA ARG A 232 -12.93 -1.35 3.86
C ARG A 232 -12.28 -0.13 4.51
N ARG A 233 -11.18 -0.30 5.25
CA ARG A 233 -10.42 0.82 5.83
C ARG A 233 -9.87 1.77 4.77
N LEU A 234 -9.61 1.28 3.56
CA LEU A 234 -9.08 2.08 2.45
C LEU A 234 -10.13 2.43 1.38
N ALA A 235 -11.42 2.19 1.65
CA ALA A 235 -12.51 2.56 0.74
C ALA A 235 -12.81 4.07 0.76
N ARG A 236 -12.53 4.71 1.90
CA ARG A 236 -12.56 6.16 2.11
C ARG A 236 -11.36 6.56 2.93
N ASP A 237 -11.11 7.85 2.97
CA ASP A 237 -10.06 8.39 3.80
C ASP A 237 -10.62 8.77 5.19
N TYR A 238 -10.34 7.89 6.16
CA TYR A 238 -10.71 8.01 7.56
C TYR A 238 -9.58 8.57 8.43
N GLU A 239 -8.38 8.75 7.88
CA GLU A 239 -7.22 9.04 8.69
C GLU A 239 -7.06 10.54 8.92
N ARG A 240 -6.46 10.92 10.04
CA ARG A 240 -6.07 12.32 10.27
C ARG A 240 -4.81 12.69 9.50
N LEU A 241 -3.83 11.78 9.50
CA LEU A 241 -2.49 11.99 8.94
C LEU A 241 -2.35 11.30 7.56
N PRO A 242 -1.76 11.96 6.54
CA PRO A 242 -1.53 11.34 5.24
C PRO A 242 -0.55 10.16 5.32
N GLU A 243 0.42 10.20 6.23
CA GLU A 243 1.41 9.14 6.45
C GLU A 243 0.73 7.86 6.96
N THR A 244 -0.27 8.00 7.86
CA THR A 244 -1.07 6.86 8.32
C THR A 244 -1.86 6.23 7.17
N LEU A 245 -2.43 7.06 6.28
CA LEU A 245 -3.14 6.55 5.11
C LEU A 245 -2.19 5.82 4.17
N ALA A 246 -1.01 6.37 3.88
CA ALA A 246 0.03 5.73 3.07
C ALA A 246 0.48 4.41 3.69
N GLY A 247 0.84 4.41 4.97
CA GLY A 247 1.27 3.22 5.72
C GLY A 247 0.21 2.11 5.74
N LEU A 248 -1.08 2.46 5.84
CA LEU A 248 -2.16 1.47 5.73
C LEU A 248 -2.25 0.81 4.35
N HIS A 249 -1.80 1.47 3.27
CA HIS A 249 -1.65 0.79 1.98
C HIS A 249 -0.57 -0.29 2.07
N PHE A 250 0.60 0.01 2.64
CA PHE A 250 1.64 -1.01 2.88
C PHE A 250 1.17 -2.15 3.79
N VAL A 251 0.39 -1.88 4.83
CA VAL A 251 -0.26 -2.93 5.65
C VAL A 251 -1.13 -3.84 4.78
N VAL A 252 -1.99 -3.27 3.93
CA VAL A 252 -2.88 -4.05 3.06
C VAL A 252 -2.10 -4.88 2.05
N PHE A 253 -1.05 -4.32 1.45
CA PHE A 253 -0.17 -5.07 0.55
C PHE A 253 0.58 -6.20 1.28
N THR A 254 1.06 -5.95 2.49
CA THR A 254 1.66 -6.98 3.34
C THR A 254 0.69 -8.14 3.55
N ILE A 255 -0.57 -7.87 3.91
CA ILE A 255 -1.60 -8.90 4.12
C ILE A 255 -1.86 -9.70 2.83
N LEU A 256 -1.98 -9.03 1.69
CA LEU A 256 -2.20 -9.68 0.40
C LEU A 256 -1.01 -10.54 -0.03
N MET A 257 0.21 -10.06 0.20
CA MET A 257 1.44 -10.72 -0.23
C MET A 257 1.83 -11.88 0.68
N LEU A 258 1.60 -11.76 2.00
CA LEU A 258 1.80 -12.86 2.95
C LEU A 258 0.98 -14.09 2.57
N GLY A 259 -0.30 -13.93 2.21
CA GLY A 259 -1.13 -15.06 1.77
C GLY A 259 -0.61 -15.75 0.51
N ASN A 260 -0.05 -14.98 -0.43
CA ASN A 260 0.57 -15.54 -1.64
C ASN A 260 1.91 -16.23 -1.34
N ALA A 261 2.72 -15.64 -0.46
CA ALA A 261 4.03 -16.19 -0.10
C ALA A 261 3.89 -17.48 0.72
N ALA A 262 2.95 -17.53 1.67
CA ALA A 262 2.67 -18.72 2.46
C ALA A 262 2.28 -19.91 1.58
N ALA A 263 1.47 -19.68 0.53
CA ALA A 263 1.09 -20.74 -0.42
C ALA A 263 2.31 -21.32 -1.16
N ILE A 264 3.33 -20.51 -1.46
CA ILE A 264 4.57 -20.95 -2.11
C ILE A 264 5.45 -21.73 -1.13
N LEU A 265 5.59 -21.22 0.09
CA LEU A 265 6.41 -21.84 1.15
C LEU A 265 5.85 -23.20 1.59
N GLN A 266 4.54 -23.41 1.52
CA GLN A 266 3.91 -24.71 1.79
C GLN A 266 4.00 -25.69 0.61
N SER A 267 4.27 -25.19 -0.61
CA SER A 267 4.36 -26.01 -1.83
C SER A 267 5.80 -26.38 -2.22
N SER A 268 6.79 -25.91 -1.45
CA SER A 268 8.23 -26.15 -1.65
C SER A 268 8.74 -27.18 -0.65
#